data_AF-A0A2D4LJQ7-F1
#
_entry.id   AF-A0A2D4LJQ7-F1
#
_cell.length_a   1.000
_cell.length_b   1.000
_cell.length_c   1.000
_cell.angle_alpha   90.00
_cell.angle_beta   90.00
_cell.angle_gamma   90.00
#
_symmetry.space_group_name_H-M   'P 1'
#
loop_
_entity.id
_entity.type
_entity.pdbx_description
1 polymer ?
#
loop_
_entity_poly.entity_id
_entity_poly.type
_entity_poly.pdbx_seq_one_letter_code
_entity_poly.pdbx_strand_id
1 'polypeptide(L)'
;LRLNPDKTKWLWMLPPKDSVDCPVLVLGGGNITPSERAHNLGVLLDPQLKLEHHLSAVAGRTFAQVHLVHQLRPYLDQEALLTVTHALVTSRLDYCNALYMGLPLK
;
A
#
# COMPACT_ATOMS: atom_id res chain seq x y z
N LEU A 1 17.89 18.73 -2.32
CA LEU A 1 17.66 17.27 -2.17
C LEU A 1 18.28 16.56 -3.37
N ARG A 2 19.10 15.53 -3.17
CA ARG A 2 19.62 14.66 -4.24
C ARG A 2 18.92 13.30 -4.12
N LEU A 3 18.33 12.81 -5.21
CA LEU A 3 17.70 11.49 -5.27
C LEU A 3 18.77 10.40 -5.44
N ASN A 4 18.55 9.23 -4.84
CA ASN A 4 19.45 8.08 -4.95
C ASN A 4 18.98 7.13 -6.07
N PRO A 5 19.63 7.12 -7.24
CA PRO A 5 19.19 6.32 -8.40
C PRO A 5 19.06 4.83 -8.07
N ASP A 6 19.94 4.27 -7.23
CA ASP A 6 19.94 2.84 -6.89
C ASP A 6 18.70 2.41 -6.08
N LYS A 7 18.06 3.35 -5.37
CA LYS A 7 16.86 3.10 -4.56
C LYS A 7 15.59 3.69 -5.16
N THR A 8 15.70 4.50 -6.21
CA THR A 8 14.56 5.16 -6.84
C THR A 8 13.85 4.20 -7.78
N LYS A 9 12.62 3.85 -7.43
CA LYS A 9 11.67 3.23 -8.36
C LYS A 9 10.76 4.31 -8.90
N TRP A 10 10.45 4.26 -10.18
CA TRP A 10 9.43 5.11 -10.79
C TRP A 10 8.37 4.25 -11.44
N LEU A 11 7.15 4.76 -11.47
CA LEU A 11 5.97 4.08 -11.98
C LEU A 11 5.43 4.93 -13.13
N TRP A 12 5.27 4.31 -14.30
CA TRP A 12 4.59 4.94 -15.43
C TRP A 12 3.10 4.66 -15.32
N MET A 13 2.29 5.70 -15.23
CA MET A 13 0.84 5.59 -15.01
C MET A 13 0.11 6.16 -16.23
N LEU A 14 -0.38 5.30 -17.11
CA LEU A 14 -1.16 5.72 -18.29
C LEU A 14 -2.58 5.18 -18.25
N PRO A 15 -3.54 5.91 -18.84
CA PRO A 15 -4.87 5.37 -19.09
C PRO A 15 -4.78 4.08 -19.92
N PRO A 16 -5.63 3.08 -19.68
CA PRO A 16 -5.56 1.78 -20.36
C PRO A 16 -5.74 1.85 -21.89
N LYS A 17 -6.08 3.01 -22.46
CA LYS A 17 -6.30 3.22 -23.89
C LYS A 17 -5.13 3.87 -24.62
N ASP A 18 -4.13 4.38 -23.89
CA ASP A 18 -3.01 5.10 -24.47
C ASP A 18 -1.77 4.21 -24.46
N SER A 19 -1.49 3.54 -25.58
CA SER A 19 -0.22 2.84 -25.78
C SER A 19 0.83 3.84 -26.27
N VAL A 20 1.29 4.71 -25.37
CA VAL A 20 2.45 5.56 -25.64
C VAL A 20 3.71 4.79 -25.22
N ASP A 21 4.76 4.89 -26.03
CA ASP A 21 6.09 4.38 -25.66
C ASP A 21 6.48 4.87 -24.26
N CYS A 22 6.90 3.93 -23.42
CA CYS A 22 7.27 4.25 -22.06
C CYS A 22 8.57 5.08 -22.06
N PRO A 23 8.58 6.30 -21.50
CA PRO A 23 9.77 7.14 -21.53
C PRO A 23 10.87 6.57 -20.65
N VAL A 24 12.12 6.64 -21.11
CA VAL A 24 13.28 6.32 -20.26
C VAL A 24 13.53 7.51 -19.33
N LEU A 25 13.48 7.28 -18.02
CA LEU A 25 13.81 8.31 -17.04
C LEU A 25 15.33 8.33 -16.81
N VAL A 26 15.99 9.44 -17.12
CA VAL A 26 17.42 9.62 -16.84
C VAL A 26 17.60 10.32 -15.50
N LEU A 27 18.24 9.64 -14.54
CA LEU A 27 18.51 10.18 -13.21
C LEU A 27 19.98 9.96 -12.83
N GLY A 28 20.70 11.03 -12.51
CA GLY A 28 22.09 10.95 -12.05
C GLY A 28 23.09 10.39 -13.07
N GLY A 29 22.76 10.43 -14.37
CA GLY A 29 23.59 9.86 -15.44
C GLY A 29 23.30 8.40 -15.78
N GLY A 30 22.35 7.76 -15.08
CA GLY A 30 21.86 6.41 -15.38
C GLY A 30 20.42 6.43 -15.90
N ASN A 31 20.09 5.43 -16.72
CA ASN A 31 18.73 5.20 -17.20
C ASN A 31 17.99 4.32 -16.19
N ILE A 32 16.83 4.77 -15.72
CA ILE A 32 15.94 3.99 -14.86
C ILE A 32 14.75 3.54 -15.70
N THR A 33 14.52 2.23 -15.75
CA THR A 33 13.36 1.62 -16.42
C THR A 33 12.12 1.69 -15.52
N PRO A 34 10.91 1.78 -16.10
CA PRO A 34 9.67 1.76 -15.33
C PRO A 34 9.57 0.48 -14.50
N SER A 35 9.15 0.61 -13.25
CA SER A 35 8.85 -0.55 -12.40
C SER A 35 7.41 -1.00 -12.62
N GLU A 36 7.16 -2.31 -12.56
CA GLU A 36 5.80 -2.84 -12.56
C GLU A 36 5.02 -2.51 -11.28
N ARG A 37 5.74 -2.23 -10.18
CA ARG A 37 5.14 -1.82 -8.90
C ARG A 37 6.06 -0.89 -8.14
N ALA A 38 5.49 0.06 -7.43
CA ALA A 38 6.25 0.98 -6.58
C ALA A 38 5.55 1.19 -5.23
N HIS A 39 6.34 1.37 -4.17
CA HIS A 39 5.78 1.74 -2.88
C HIS A 39 5.72 3.27 -2.77
N ASN A 40 4.54 3.78 -2.43
CA ASN A 40 4.34 5.18 -2.05
C ASN A 40 3.69 5.23 -0.66
N LEU A 41 4.40 5.76 0.34
CA LEU A 41 3.93 5.87 1.73
C LEU A 41 3.35 4.55 2.29
N GLY A 42 3.95 3.40 1.92
CA GLY A 42 3.50 2.06 2.33
C GLY A 42 2.43 1.43 1.43
N VAL A 43 1.85 2.18 0.50
CA VAL A 43 0.91 1.68 -0.52
C VAL A 43 1.70 1.07 -1.66
N LEU A 44 1.33 -0.15 -2.09
CA LEU A 44 1.89 -0.76 -3.28
C LEU A 44 1.04 -0.37 -4.49
N LEU A 45 1.62 0.42 -5.39
CA LEU A 45 0.96 0.93 -6.59
C LEU A 45 1.38 0.12 -7.81
N ASP A 46 0.42 -0.13 -8.69
CA ASP A 46 0.57 -0.71 -10.02
C ASP A 46 0.27 0.35 -11.11
N PRO A 47 0.76 0.20 -12.35
CA PRO A 47 0.55 1.16 -13.44
C PRO A 47 -0.92 1.48 -13.73
N GLN A 48 -1.80 0.52 -13.47
CA GLN A 48 -3.25 0.64 -13.68
C GLN A 48 -4.00 1.19 -12.46
N LEU A 49 -3.30 1.46 -11.35
CA LEU A 49 -3.87 1.86 -10.06
C LEU A 49 -5.02 0.97 -9.58
N LYS A 50 -5.02 -0.33 -9.95
CA LYS A 50 -6.07 -1.25 -9.53
C LYS A 50 -6.01 -1.54 -8.04
N LEU A 51 -4.82 -1.42 -7.43
CA LEU A 51 -4.58 -1.66 -6.00
C LEU A 51 -4.95 -3.06 -5.50
N GLU A 52 -5.36 -4.00 -6.37
CA GLU A 52 -5.86 -5.33 -6.01
C GLU A 52 -4.86 -6.10 -5.14
N HIS A 53 -3.59 -6.12 -5.53
CA HIS A 53 -2.55 -6.78 -4.74
C HIS A 53 -2.33 -6.11 -3.37
N HIS A 54 -2.41 -4.78 -3.31
CA HIS A 54 -2.30 -4.07 -2.05
C HIS A 54 -3.50 -4.38 -1.15
N LEU A 55 -4.70 -4.36 -1.70
CA LEU A 55 -5.95 -4.70 -1.02
C LEU A 55 -5.93 -6.12 -0.46
N SER A 56 -5.56 -7.12 -1.27
CA SER A 56 -5.46 -8.51 -0.81
C SER A 56 -4.44 -8.66 0.33
N ALA A 57 -3.28 -8.00 0.22
CA ALA A 57 -2.25 -8.04 1.26
C ALA A 57 -2.71 -7.35 2.56
N VAL A 58 -3.37 -6.20 2.45
CA VAL A 58 -3.90 -5.47 3.61
C VAL A 58 -5.03 -6.26 4.27
N ALA A 59 -6.02 -6.74 3.49
CA ALA A 59 -7.13 -7.53 4.01
C ALA A 59 -6.65 -8.83 4.70
N GLY A 60 -5.74 -9.56 4.06
CA GLY A 60 -5.16 -10.78 4.65
C GLY A 60 -4.42 -10.50 5.96
N ARG A 61 -3.63 -9.41 6.02
CA ARG A 61 -2.94 -9.01 7.24
C ARG A 61 -3.91 -8.58 8.35
N THR A 62 -4.94 -7.81 8.02
CA THR A 62 -5.98 -7.39 8.98
C THR A 62 -6.72 -8.60 9.54
N PHE A 63 -7.07 -9.57 8.69
CA PHE A 63 -7.71 -10.82 9.14
C PHE A 63 -6.82 -11.61 10.11
N ALA A 64 -5.52 -11.75 9.77
CA ALA A 64 -4.56 -12.40 10.65
C ALA A 64 -4.41 -11.66 12.00
N GLN A 65 -4.43 -10.33 11.99
CA GLN A 65 -4.40 -9.52 13.21
C GLN A 65 -5.67 -9.70 14.06
N VAL A 66 -6.85 -9.72 13.46
CA VAL A 66 -8.11 -10.01 14.16
C VAL A 66 -8.08 -11.40 14.79
N HIS A 67 -7.58 -12.39 14.05
CA HIS A 67 -7.41 -13.74 14.58
C HIS A 67 -6.45 -13.77 15.79
N LEU A 68 -5.33 -13.06 15.70
CA LEU A 68 -4.37 -12.93 16.80
C LEU A 68 -4.99 -12.24 18.02
N VAL A 69 -5.77 -11.17 17.83
CA VAL A 69 -6.51 -10.51 18.92
C VAL A 69 -7.48 -11.49 19.59
N HIS A 70 -8.18 -12.31 18.80
CA HIS A 70 -9.08 -13.32 19.34
C HIS A 70 -8.34 -14.38 20.19
N GLN A 71 -7.15 -14.82 19.74
CA GLN A 71 -6.31 -15.75 20.49
C GLN A 71 -5.74 -15.14 21.78
N LEU A 72 -5.47 -13.83 21.79
CA LEU A 72 -4.95 -13.13 22.98
C LEU A 72 -6.04 -12.80 24.01
N ARG A 73 -7.31 -12.78 23.61
CA ARG A 73 -8.46 -12.47 24.47
C ARG A 73 -8.44 -13.15 25.85
N PRO A 74 -8.16 -14.45 26.01
CA PRO A 74 -8.13 -15.09 27.34
C PRO A 74 -6.96 -14.65 28.22
N TYR A 75 -5.95 -13.97 27.67
CA TYR A 75 -4.73 -13.55 28.39
C TYR A 75 -4.69 -12.05 28.70
N LEU A 76 -5.65 -11.28 28.21
CA LEU A 76 -5.69 -9.83 28.36
C LEU A 76 -6.92 -9.41 29.17
N ASP A 77 -6.75 -8.36 29.98
CA ASP A 77 -7.89 -7.66 30.55
C ASP A 77 -8.62 -6.84 29.48
N GLN A 78 -9.77 -6.29 29.85
CA GLN A 78 -10.62 -5.57 28.90
C GLN A 78 -9.95 -4.33 28.32
N GLU A 79 -9.17 -3.61 29.12
CA GLU A 79 -8.50 -2.37 28.71
C GLU A 79 -7.34 -2.65 27.75
N ALA A 80 -6.52 -3.66 28.04
CA ALA A 80 -5.46 -4.10 27.14
C ALA A 80 -6.06 -4.67 25.85
N LEU A 81 -7.13 -5.45 25.91
CA LEU A 81 -7.79 -5.98 24.72
C LEU A 81 -8.33 -4.86 23.82
N LEU A 82 -8.94 -3.83 24.39
CA LEU A 82 -9.42 -2.66 23.65
C LEU A 82 -8.26 -1.92 22.99
N THR A 83 -7.16 -1.72 23.73
CA THR A 83 -5.94 -1.08 23.22
C THR A 83 -5.33 -1.85 22.05
N VAL A 84 -5.17 -3.16 22.19
CA VAL A 84 -4.62 -4.03 21.13
C VAL A 84 -5.55 -4.04 19.91
N THR A 85 -6.86 -4.13 20.13
CA THR A 85 -7.85 -4.09 19.04
C THR A 85 -7.76 -2.77 18.27
N HIS A 86 -7.71 -1.64 18.98
CA HIS A 86 -7.59 -0.33 18.36
C HIS A 86 -6.27 -0.17 17.59
N ALA A 87 -5.15 -0.55 18.21
CA ALA A 87 -3.82 -0.44 17.63
C ALA A 87 -3.63 -1.32 16.38
N LEU A 88 -4.21 -2.54 16.36
CA LEU A 88 -3.99 -3.50 15.28
C LEU A 88 -5.08 -3.47 14.21
N VAL A 89 -6.33 -3.18 14.57
CA VAL A 89 -7.49 -3.29 13.68
C VAL A 89 -8.01 -1.91 13.29
N THR A 90 -8.39 -1.08 14.26
CA THR A 90 -9.01 0.23 13.97
C THR A 90 -8.06 1.15 13.21
N SER A 91 -6.79 1.22 13.61
CA SER A 91 -5.78 2.02 12.91
C SER A 91 -5.60 1.63 11.44
N ARG A 92 -5.76 0.34 11.12
CA ARG A 92 -5.68 -0.18 9.75
C ARG A 92 -6.92 0.17 8.94
N LEU A 93 -8.10 0.08 9.55
CA LEU A 93 -9.35 0.51 8.93
C LEU A 93 -9.31 2.01 8.63
N ASP A 94 -8.82 2.83 9.56
CA ASP A 94 -8.68 4.28 9.36
C ASP A 94 -7.69 4.62 8.25
N TYR A 95 -6.56 3.90 8.17
CA TYR A 95 -5.62 4.03 7.06
C TYR A 95 -6.27 3.68 5.71
N CYS A 96 -7.01 2.56 5.65
CA CYS A 96 -7.77 2.18 4.47
C CYS A 96 -8.81 3.24 4.11
N ASN A 97 -9.57 3.73 5.08
CA ASN A 97 -10.56 4.79 4.86
C ASN A 97 -9.89 6.04 4.26
N ALA A 98 -8.79 6.53 4.85
CA ALA A 98 -8.05 7.67 4.31
C ALA A 98 -7.51 7.43 2.89
N LEU A 99 -7.02 6.21 2.60
CA LEU A 99 -6.49 5.84 1.29
C LEU A 99 -7.59 5.72 0.22
N TYR A 100 -8.77 5.24 0.59
CA TYR A 100 -9.83 4.86 -0.35
C TYR A 100 -10.96 5.88 -0.48
N MET A 101 -11.06 6.86 0.41
CA MET A 101 -12.09 7.93 0.35
C MET A 101 -12.06 8.74 -0.96
N GLY A 102 -11.00 8.66 -1.76
CA GLY A 102 -10.88 9.33 -3.06
C GLY A 102 -10.97 8.41 -4.28
N LEU A 103 -11.21 7.11 -4.11
CA LEU A 103 -11.35 6.20 -5.25
C LEU A 103 -12.73 6.31 -5.89
N PRO A 104 -12.83 6.23 -7.24
CA PRO A 104 -14.13 6.24 -7.90
C PRO A 104 -14.94 5.01 -7.48
N LEU A 105 -16.17 5.25 -7.01
CA LEU A 105 -17.16 4.19 -6.83
C LEU A 105 -17.49 3.66 -8.23
N LYS A 106 -17.20 2.37 -8.46
CA LYS A 106 -17.60 1.68 -9.70
C LYS A 106 -19.10 1.47 -9.76
#